data_AF-A0A2G8JW37-F1
#
_entry.id   AF-A0A2G8JW37-F1
#
_cell.length_a   1.000
_cell.length_b   1.000
_cell.length_c   1.000
_cell.angle_alpha   90.00
_cell.angle_beta   90.00
_cell.angle_gamma   90.00
#
_symmetry.space_group_name_H-M   'P 1'
#
loop_
_entity.id
_entity.type
_entity.pdbx_description
1 polymer ?
#
loop_
_entity_poly.entity_id
_entity_poly.type
_entity_poly.pdbx_seq_one_letter_code
_entity_poly.pdbx_strand_id
1 'polypeptide(L)'
;MSRHLSSMKLKTIPERLFENTSITMILDIGDNELEEIPAKLFSINPKVHFMTALFLCGNKLKTLPRGLFDNLHYLQNLFLHDNNLKTLPGSILAGTSLTTLLLQDNPIRGMSSAFLDELIDGGAITCLRPSTVMVMNVSNDAARWFQTRGFYCIETQVDNLNECTSCPTGTYSSTSSAVTCQACPRGGFYQDQVGQYSSDITPINCKNCTEGIFVWEGSGKDPLSCKVCPTGTNKNAFAGFRACFCLENYFRRDRFDECELCPQEGVQCKDDYM
;
A
#
# COMPACT_ATOMS: atom_id res chain seq x y z
N MET A 1 -1.96 -2.38 23.87
CA MET A 1 -0.64 -1.74 23.75
C MET A 1 -0.05 -2.09 22.40
N SER A 2 0.28 -1.09 21.59
CA SER A 2 0.81 -1.24 20.24
C SER A 2 2.34 -1.03 20.19
N ARG A 3 3.00 -1.59 19.18
CA ARG A 3 4.43 -1.42 18.89
C ARG A 3 4.62 -1.13 17.41
N HIS A 4 5.41 -0.12 17.10
CA HIS A 4 5.66 0.33 15.74
C HIS A 4 7.18 0.40 15.52
N LEU A 5 7.68 -0.42 14.60
CA LEU A 5 9.08 -0.57 14.19
C LEU A 5 9.23 -0.41 12.67
N SER A 6 8.28 0.26 12.03
CA SER A 6 8.22 0.40 10.58
C SER A 6 9.19 1.43 10.03
N SER A 7 9.61 1.30 8.77
CA SER A 7 10.44 2.31 8.08
C SER A 7 11.80 2.57 8.77
N MET A 8 12.30 1.58 9.51
CA MET A 8 13.56 1.66 10.27
C MET A 8 14.76 1.06 9.50
N LYS A 9 14.57 0.64 8.25
CA LYS A 9 15.59 -0.01 7.40
C LYS A 9 16.18 -1.27 8.04
N LEU A 10 15.38 -1.98 8.83
CA LEU A 10 15.81 -3.21 9.50
C LEU A 10 16.06 -4.31 8.46
N LYS A 11 17.25 -4.90 8.46
CA LYS A 11 17.58 -6.05 7.60
C LYS A 11 17.31 -7.39 8.28
N THR A 12 17.37 -7.39 9.61
CA THR A 12 17.17 -8.55 10.46
C THR A 12 16.53 -8.12 11.77
N ILE A 13 15.80 -9.03 12.41
CA ILE A 13 15.31 -8.88 13.79
C ILE A 13 15.75 -10.08 14.63
N PRO A 14 16.15 -9.86 15.90
CA PRO A 14 16.55 -10.97 16.76
C PRO A 14 15.33 -11.78 17.22
N GLU A 15 15.52 -13.09 17.38
CA GLU A 15 14.44 -14.00 17.80
C GLU A 15 13.76 -13.58 19.11
N ARG A 16 14.53 -13.01 20.05
CA ARG A 16 14.08 -12.58 21.37
C ARG A 16 13.63 -11.10 21.44
N LEU A 17 13.40 -10.44 20.31
CA LEU A 17 13.06 -9.01 20.26
C LEU A 17 11.91 -8.63 21.21
N PHE A 18 10.92 -9.52 21.34
CA PHE A 18 9.73 -9.26 22.15
C PHE A 18 9.68 -10.05 23.46
N GLU A 19 10.79 -10.66 23.91
CA GLU A 19 10.83 -11.51 25.12
C GLU A 19 10.26 -10.82 26.37
N ASN A 20 10.46 -9.51 26.50
CA ASN A 20 9.98 -8.70 27.63
C ASN A 20 8.97 -7.60 27.24
N THR A 21 8.32 -7.73 26.08
CA THR A 21 7.41 -6.69 25.56
C THR A 21 5.94 -7.12 25.62
N SER A 22 5.04 -6.23 26.03
CA SER A 22 3.59 -6.48 25.94
C SER A 22 3.05 -5.91 24.63
N ILE A 23 2.49 -6.78 23.78
CA ILE A 23 1.88 -6.41 22.49
C ILE A 23 0.48 -7.02 22.47
N THR A 24 -0.52 -6.18 22.66
CA THR A 24 -1.91 -6.63 22.83
C THR A 24 -2.86 -6.01 21.82
N MET A 25 -2.32 -5.38 20.77
CA MET A 25 -3.13 -4.74 19.74
C MET A 25 -2.43 -4.79 18.39
N ILE A 26 -1.52 -3.85 18.11
CA ILE A 26 -0.81 -3.77 16.83
C ILE A 26 0.68 -4.04 17.03
N LEU A 27 1.24 -4.84 16.14
CA LEU A 27 2.67 -4.83 15.84
C LEU A 27 2.86 -4.44 14.38
N ASP A 28 3.57 -3.35 14.17
CA ASP A 28 4.01 -2.94 12.84
C ASP A 28 5.53 -3.10 12.69
N ILE A 29 5.95 -3.98 11.78
CA ILE A 29 7.34 -4.14 11.34
C ILE A 29 7.43 -3.98 9.81
N GLY A 30 6.45 -3.33 9.19
CA GLY A 30 6.37 -3.07 7.75
C GLY A 30 7.40 -2.04 7.26
N ASP A 31 7.53 -1.92 5.94
CA ASP A 31 8.48 -1.01 5.26
C ASP A 31 9.91 -1.12 5.78
N ASN A 32 10.39 -2.33 5.97
CA ASN A 32 11.78 -2.61 6.34
C ASN A 32 12.46 -3.39 5.20
N GLU A 33 13.63 -3.93 5.44
CA GLU A 33 14.39 -4.72 4.46
C GLU A 33 14.53 -6.18 4.90
N LEU A 34 13.55 -6.70 5.65
CA LEU A 34 13.60 -8.05 6.19
C LEU A 34 13.45 -9.08 5.08
N GLU A 35 14.41 -10.00 4.97
CA GLU A 35 14.31 -11.14 4.06
C GLU A 35 13.68 -12.38 4.71
N GLU A 36 13.70 -12.43 6.04
CA GLU A 36 13.19 -13.53 6.86
C GLU A 36 12.66 -13.02 8.22
N ILE A 37 11.80 -13.83 8.84
CA ILE A 37 11.31 -13.64 10.20
C ILE A 37 11.82 -14.83 11.05
N PRO A 38 12.40 -14.59 12.24
CA PRO A 38 12.78 -15.68 13.14
C PRO A 38 11.57 -16.54 13.54
N ALA A 39 11.72 -17.86 13.47
CA ALA A 39 10.61 -18.80 13.68
C ALA A 39 9.92 -18.65 15.06
N LYS A 40 10.68 -18.27 16.10
CA LYS A 40 10.16 -18.16 17.48
C LYS A 40 9.89 -16.73 17.92
N LEU A 41 9.86 -15.77 17.00
CA LEU A 41 9.67 -14.35 17.31
C LEU A 41 8.42 -14.10 18.17
N PHE A 42 7.35 -14.85 17.92
CA PHE A 42 6.07 -14.70 18.61
C PHE A 42 5.79 -15.78 19.66
N SER A 43 6.55 -16.87 19.70
CA SER A 43 6.26 -17.99 20.61
C SER A 43 6.94 -17.87 21.97
N ILE A 44 7.94 -17.00 22.12
CA ILE A 44 8.73 -16.89 23.35
C ILE A 44 7.95 -16.21 24.48
N ASN A 45 7.15 -15.18 24.17
CA ASN A 45 6.49 -14.36 25.17
C ASN A 45 4.96 -14.40 25.00
N PRO A 46 4.21 -15.06 25.91
CA PRO A 46 2.76 -15.17 25.85
C PRO A 46 2.01 -13.83 25.81
N LYS A 47 2.63 -12.73 26.25
CA LYS A 47 2.01 -11.40 26.21
C LYS A 47 1.83 -10.85 24.80
N VAL A 48 2.46 -11.45 23.78
CA VAL A 48 2.27 -11.06 22.38
C VAL A 48 1.11 -11.81 21.71
N HIS A 49 0.60 -12.87 22.34
CA HIS A 49 -0.46 -13.73 21.79
C HIS A 49 -1.82 -13.01 21.68
N PHE A 50 -2.00 -11.90 22.40
CA PHE A 50 -3.21 -11.05 22.38
C PHE A 50 -3.21 -10.01 21.25
N MET A 51 -2.24 -10.03 20.37
CA MET A 51 -2.17 -9.13 19.22
C MET A 51 -3.31 -9.39 18.23
N THR A 52 -3.94 -8.33 17.74
CA THR A 52 -5.07 -8.39 16.81
C THR A 52 -4.71 -8.00 15.38
N ALA A 53 -3.63 -7.24 15.19
CA ALA A 53 -3.15 -6.83 13.87
C ALA A 53 -1.63 -6.90 13.76
N LEU A 54 -1.15 -7.49 12.67
CA LEU A 54 0.27 -7.65 12.35
C LEU A 54 0.57 -7.11 10.95
N PHE A 55 1.46 -6.12 10.88
CA PHE A 55 1.96 -5.57 9.62
C PHE A 55 3.38 -6.06 9.35
N LEU A 56 3.53 -6.77 8.23
CA LEU A 56 4.80 -7.25 7.67
C LEU A 56 4.96 -6.81 6.21
N CYS A 57 4.07 -5.95 5.71
CA CYS A 57 4.08 -5.48 4.33
C CYS A 57 5.28 -4.59 4.00
N GLY A 58 5.61 -4.42 2.72
CA GLY A 58 6.73 -3.59 2.28
C GLY A 58 8.09 -4.11 2.76
N ASN A 59 8.26 -5.44 2.83
CA ASN A 59 9.52 -6.09 3.20
C ASN A 59 10.05 -6.91 2.01
N LYS A 60 11.12 -7.69 2.24
CA LYS A 60 11.74 -8.55 1.22
C LYS A 60 11.53 -10.04 1.52
N LEU A 61 10.48 -10.39 2.28
CA LEU A 61 10.27 -11.73 2.81
C LEU A 61 10.11 -12.74 1.68
N LYS A 62 10.95 -13.79 1.69
CA LYS A 62 10.92 -14.85 0.65
C LYS A 62 10.05 -16.04 1.07
N THR A 63 9.98 -16.29 2.37
CA THR A 63 9.23 -17.39 2.99
C THR A 63 8.79 -16.99 4.41
N LEU A 64 7.77 -17.67 4.93
CA LEU A 64 7.43 -17.61 6.35
C LEU A 64 7.78 -18.94 7.04
N PRO A 65 8.36 -18.93 8.24
CA PRO A 65 8.56 -20.13 9.04
C PRO A 65 7.24 -20.85 9.30
N ARG A 66 7.26 -22.19 9.30
CA ARG A 66 6.12 -22.99 9.76
C ARG A 66 5.82 -22.66 11.22
N GLY A 67 4.54 -22.53 11.53
CA GLY A 67 4.07 -22.29 12.89
C GLY A 67 4.35 -20.90 13.45
N LEU A 68 4.77 -19.93 12.60
CA LEU A 68 5.06 -18.56 13.04
C LEU A 68 3.88 -17.94 13.80
N PHE A 69 2.64 -18.30 13.46
CA PHE A 69 1.43 -17.71 14.00
C PHE A 69 0.63 -18.64 14.95
N ASP A 70 1.13 -19.82 15.28
CA ASP A 70 0.37 -20.88 16.00
C ASP A 70 -0.25 -20.42 17.32
N ASN A 71 0.39 -19.49 18.03
CA ASN A 71 -0.07 -18.99 19.32
C ASN A 71 -0.83 -17.66 19.23
N LEU A 72 -1.01 -17.11 18.03
CA LEU A 72 -1.65 -15.81 17.81
C LEU A 72 -3.16 -15.95 17.63
N HIS A 73 -3.84 -16.56 18.60
CA HIS A 73 -5.26 -16.91 18.52
C HIS A 73 -6.21 -15.71 18.33
N TYR A 74 -5.77 -14.52 18.74
CA TYR A 74 -6.52 -13.27 18.63
C TYR A 74 -6.17 -12.47 17.36
N LEU A 75 -5.26 -12.96 16.52
CA LEU A 75 -4.87 -12.26 15.30
C LEU A 75 -6.02 -12.28 14.31
N GLN A 76 -6.49 -11.08 13.94
CA GLN A 76 -7.62 -10.86 13.03
C GLN A 76 -7.15 -10.27 11.69
N ASN A 77 -6.10 -9.45 11.70
CA ASN A 77 -5.63 -8.73 10.52
C ASN A 77 -4.14 -9.02 10.27
N LEU A 78 -3.84 -9.60 9.11
CA LEU A 78 -2.48 -9.92 8.69
C LEU A 78 -2.16 -9.29 7.33
N PHE A 79 -1.19 -8.37 7.34
CA PHE A 79 -0.74 -7.64 6.14
C PHE A 79 0.63 -8.14 5.70
N LEU A 80 0.68 -8.90 4.61
CA LEU A 80 1.89 -9.51 4.02
C LEU A 80 2.14 -9.03 2.57
N HIS A 81 1.34 -8.09 2.07
CA HIS A 81 1.49 -7.55 0.73
C HIS A 81 2.85 -6.87 0.51
N ASP A 82 3.23 -6.67 -0.75
CA ASP A 82 4.50 -6.04 -1.14
C ASP A 82 5.70 -6.75 -0.47
N ASN A 83 5.85 -8.03 -0.83
CA ASN A 83 6.92 -8.91 -0.35
C ASN A 83 7.33 -9.86 -1.50
N ASN A 84 8.26 -10.78 -1.24
CA ASN A 84 8.78 -11.73 -2.24
C ASN A 84 8.31 -13.18 -1.99
N LEU A 85 7.15 -13.37 -1.38
CA LEU A 85 6.61 -14.69 -1.06
C LEU A 85 6.19 -15.43 -2.33
N LYS A 86 6.76 -16.61 -2.56
CA LYS A 86 6.39 -17.48 -3.70
C LYS A 86 5.31 -18.49 -3.35
N THR A 87 5.22 -18.83 -2.06
CA THR A 87 4.30 -19.81 -1.48
C THR A 87 4.09 -19.45 -0.01
N LEU A 88 2.99 -19.92 0.58
CA LEU A 88 2.79 -19.94 2.03
C LEU A 88 2.81 -21.38 2.53
N PRO A 89 3.30 -21.65 3.75
CA PRO A 89 3.16 -22.97 4.36
C PRO A 89 1.68 -23.34 4.48
N GLY A 90 1.34 -24.59 4.19
CA GLY A 90 -0.05 -25.04 4.09
C GLY A 90 -0.87 -24.91 5.38
N SER A 91 -0.21 -24.87 6.54
CA SER A 91 -0.87 -24.76 7.84
C SER A 91 -0.50 -23.49 8.61
N ILE A 92 -0.19 -22.40 7.89
CA ILE A 92 0.40 -21.20 8.50
C ILE A 92 -0.63 -20.37 9.26
N LEU A 93 -1.92 -20.51 8.93
CA LEU A 93 -3.01 -19.75 9.55
C LEU A 93 -3.78 -20.57 10.59
N ALA A 94 -3.44 -21.85 10.77
CA ALA A 94 -4.00 -22.74 11.78
C ALA A 94 -4.06 -22.06 13.15
N GLY A 95 -5.25 -22.09 13.77
CA GLY A 95 -5.45 -21.57 15.13
C GLY A 95 -5.49 -20.04 15.25
N THR A 96 -5.42 -19.30 14.13
CA THR A 96 -5.70 -17.86 14.10
C THR A 96 -7.20 -17.59 13.91
N SER A 97 -7.66 -16.39 14.29
CA SER A 97 -9.04 -15.93 14.06
C SER A 97 -9.09 -14.88 12.94
N LEU A 98 -8.33 -15.10 11.88
CA LEU A 98 -8.12 -14.11 10.82
C LEU A 98 -9.42 -13.80 10.08
N THR A 99 -9.73 -12.52 9.97
CA THR A 99 -10.80 -11.98 9.12
C THR A 99 -10.25 -11.31 7.88
N THR A 100 -9.01 -10.82 7.95
CA THR A 100 -8.36 -10.04 6.91
C THR A 100 -6.97 -10.57 6.63
N LEU A 101 -6.71 -10.96 5.39
CA LEU A 101 -5.40 -11.39 4.91
C LEU A 101 -5.07 -10.68 3.59
N LEU A 102 -3.99 -9.90 3.58
CA LEU A 102 -3.48 -9.24 2.37
C LEU A 102 -2.19 -9.87 1.89
N LEU A 103 -2.20 -10.31 0.64
CA LEU A 103 -1.09 -11.02 -0.02
C LEU A 103 -0.74 -10.44 -1.39
N GLN A 104 -1.39 -9.36 -1.84
CA GLN A 104 -1.11 -8.73 -3.12
C GLN A 104 0.37 -8.33 -3.24
N ASP A 105 0.86 -8.21 -4.48
CA ASP A 105 2.25 -7.84 -4.76
C ASP A 105 3.28 -8.80 -4.13
N ASN A 106 2.90 -10.07 -4.07
CA ASN A 106 3.82 -11.18 -3.89
C ASN A 106 3.82 -12.06 -5.15
N PRO A 107 4.96 -12.63 -5.54
CA PRO A 107 5.06 -13.55 -6.68
C PRO A 107 4.54 -14.97 -6.35
N ILE A 108 3.36 -15.08 -5.74
CA ILE A 108 2.76 -16.36 -5.35
C ILE A 108 2.35 -17.13 -6.61
N ARG A 109 3.01 -18.27 -6.87
CA ARG A 109 2.79 -19.07 -8.10
C ARG A 109 1.81 -20.21 -7.91
N GLY A 110 1.36 -20.45 -6.69
CA GLY A 110 0.39 -21.48 -6.35
C GLY A 110 0.17 -21.57 -4.85
N MET A 111 -1.03 -21.99 -4.46
CA MET A 111 -1.39 -22.29 -3.08
C MET A 111 -1.56 -23.80 -2.94
N SER A 112 -1.00 -24.39 -1.89
CA SER A 112 -1.22 -25.81 -1.59
C SER A 112 -2.68 -26.05 -1.21
N SER A 113 -3.21 -27.25 -1.47
CA SER A 113 -4.56 -27.64 -1.03
C SER A 113 -4.77 -27.39 0.46
N ALA A 114 -3.80 -27.77 1.29
CA ALA A 114 -3.84 -27.53 2.74
C ALA A 114 -4.09 -26.06 3.11
N PHE A 115 -3.49 -25.11 2.38
CA PHE A 115 -3.70 -23.68 2.61
C PHE A 115 -5.11 -23.25 2.20
N LEU A 116 -5.60 -23.78 1.07
CA LEU A 116 -6.96 -23.50 0.60
C LEU A 116 -8.01 -24.09 1.56
N ASP A 117 -7.75 -25.28 2.11
CA ASP A 117 -8.61 -25.93 3.10
C ASP A 117 -8.70 -25.06 4.38
N GLU A 118 -7.60 -24.44 4.83
CA GLU A 118 -7.63 -23.46 5.93
C GLU A 118 -8.51 -22.23 5.62
N LEU A 119 -8.49 -21.74 4.38
CA LEU A 119 -9.33 -20.60 3.98
C LEU A 119 -10.83 -20.96 4.00
N ILE A 120 -11.16 -22.23 3.74
CA ILE A 120 -12.53 -22.73 3.65
C ILE A 120 -13.07 -23.09 5.03
N ASP A 121 -12.28 -23.76 5.87
CA ASP A 121 -12.69 -24.24 7.20
C ASP A 121 -12.58 -23.17 8.30
N GLY A 122 -11.72 -22.16 8.13
CA GLY A 122 -11.43 -21.13 9.14
C GLY A 122 -12.48 -20.03 9.33
N GLY A 123 -13.53 -19.99 8.50
CA GLY A 123 -14.54 -18.94 8.55
C GLY A 123 -14.09 -17.63 7.87
N ALA A 124 -14.77 -17.31 6.77
CA ALA A 124 -14.83 -15.98 6.15
C ALA A 124 -13.49 -15.28 5.80
N ILE A 125 -12.43 -16.00 5.41
CA ILE A 125 -11.37 -15.35 4.63
C ILE A 125 -11.92 -15.08 3.23
N THR A 126 -12.51 -13.90 3.06
CA THR A 126 -13.06 -13.47 1.79
C THR A 126 -11.89 -13.09 0.89
N CYS A 127 -11.70 -13.82 -0.22
CA CYS A 127 -10.81 -13.36 -1.26
C CYS A 127 -11.35 -12.04 -1.82
N LEU A 128 -10.74 -10.94 -1.38
CA LEU A 128 -11.06 -9.61 -1.85
C LEU A 128 -10.59 -9.48 -3.29
N ARG A 129 -11.44 -8.92 -4.17
CA ARG A 129 -10.96 -8.50 -5.48
C ARG A 129 -9.91 -7.40 -5.26
N PRO A 130 -8.95 -7.21 -6.17
CA PRO A 130 -7.96 -6.13 -6.05
C PRO A 130 -8.56 -4.74 -5.84
N SER A 131 -9.83 -4.54 -6.20
CA SER A 131 -10.58 -3.28 -6.02
C SER A 131 -11.47 -3.24 -4.77
N THR A 132 -11.56 -4.30 -3.98
CA THR A 132 -12.42 -4.32 -2.79
C THR A 132 -11.75 -3.55 -1.66
N VAL A 133 -12.45 -2.54 -1.15
CA VAL A 133 -12.00 -1.78 0.03
C VAL A 133 -12.18 -2.63 1.30
N MET A 134 -11.18 -2.58 2.17
CA MET A 134 -11.24 -3.18 3.51
C MET A 134 -11.83 -2.17 4.49
N VAL A 135 -12.66 -2.66 5.40
CA VAL A 135 -13.25 -1.88 6.49
C VAL A 135 -12.94 -2.60 7.80
N MET A 136 -12.45 -1.86 8.81
CA MET A 136 -12.12 -2.40 10.12
C MET A 136 -12.37 -1.40 11.23
N ASN A 137 -12.81 -1.88 12.39
CA ASN A 137 -13.01 -1.06 13.58
C ASN A 137 -11.79 -1.16 14.50
N VAL A 138 -11.19 -0.01 14.84
CA VAL A 138 -9.93 0.06 15.58
C VAL A 138 -9.93 1.19 16.61
N SER A 139 -9.07 1.14 17.63
CA SER A 139 -8.95 2.23 18.61
C SER A 139 -8.43 3.53 18.00
N ASN A 140 -8.58 4.65 18.71
CA ASN A 140 -8.04 5.95 18.30
C ASN A 140 -6.53 5.92 17.97
N ASP A 141 -5.73 5.17 18.75
CA ASP A 141 -4.28 5.05 18.50
C ASP A 141 -4.00 4.30 17.21
N ALA A 142 -4.74 3.22 16.97
CA ALA A 142 -4.66 2.45 15.74
C ALA A 142 -5.14 3.28 14.54
N ALA A 143 -6.20 4.06 14.68
CA ALA A 143 -6.78 4.86 13.60
C ALA A 143 -5.79 5.87 13.03
N ARG A 144 -5.06 6.58 13.91
CA ARG A 144 -3.99 7.49 13.50
C ARG A 144 -2.89 6.79 12.70
N TRP A 145 -2.63 5.53 13.03
CA TRP A 145 -1.66 4.72 12.32
C TRP A 145 -2.18 4.25 10.95
N PHE A 146 -3.42 3.79 10.88
CA PHE A 146 -4.05 3.44 9.60
C PHE A 146 -4.14 4.65 8.65
N GLN A 147 -4.41 5.83 9.19
CA GLN A 147 -4.43 7.10 8.43
C GLN A 147 -3.10 7.42 7.77
N THR A 148 -1.97 7.00 8.35
CA THR A 148 -0.66 7.15 7.70
C THR A 148 -0.34 6.02 6.73
N ARG A 149 -1.17 4.98 6.61
CA ARG A 149 -0.89 3.74 5.87
C ARG A 149 -1.93 3.42 4.81
N GLY A 150 -2.46 4.45 4.13
CA GLY A 150 -3.36 4.25 3.00
C GLY A 150 -4.83 4.04 3.37
N PHE A 151 -5.22 4.31 4.61
CA PHE A 151 -6.62 4.27 5.05
C PHE A 151 -7.09 5.68 5.39
N TYR A 152 -8.40 5.89 5.33
CA TYR A 152 -9.05 6.99 6.05
C TYR A 152 -9.87 6.38 7.18
N CYS A 153 -10.03 7.11 8.27
CA CYS A 153 -10.75 6.60 9.44
C CYS A 153 -11.77 7.61 9.92
N ILE A 154 -12.97 7.12 10.23
CA ILE A 154 -14.08 7.91 10.76
C ILE A 154 -14.35 7.47 12.19
N GLU A 155 -14.44 8.43 13.11
CA GLU A 155 -14.79 8.15 14.50
C GLU A 155 -16.23 7.61 14.58
N THR A 156 -16.39 6.46 15.23
CA THR A 156 -17.70 5.84 15.45
C THR A 156 -18.26 6.29 16.80
N GLN A 157 -19.59 6.35 16.90
CA GLN A 157 -20.27 6.71 18.16
C GLN A 157 -20.25 5.57 19.20
N VAL A 158 -19.57 4.45 18.91
CA VAL A 158 -19.56 3.24 19.72
C VAL A 158 -18.13 2.97 20.22
N ASP A 159 -17.97 2.86 21.54
CA ASP A 159 -16.76 2.36 22.21
C ASP A 159 -15.41 3.06 21.88
N ASN A 160 -15.42 4.35 21.52
CA ASN A 160 -14.21 5.09 21.10
C ASN A 160 -13.42 4.37 19.98
N LEU A 161 -14.14 3.67 19.10
CA LEU A 161 -13.59 3.01 17.93
C LEU A 161 -13.69 3.93 16.70
N ASN A 162 -12.79 3.73 15.76
CA ASN A 162 -12.83 4.34 14.45
C ASN A 162 -13.02 3.24 13.41
N GLU A 163 -13.91 3.49 12.47
CA GLU A 163 -14.06 2.69 11.28
C GLU A 163 -13.01 3.18 10.26
N CYS A 164 -11.98 2.38 10.06
CA CYS A 164 -10.93 2.62 9.08
C CYS A 164 -11.22 1.88 7.78
N THR A 165 -11.26 2.63 6.69
CA THR A 165 -11.48 2.09 5.35
C THR A 165 -10.25 2.34 4.48
N SER A 166 -9.76 1.29 3.81
CA SER A 166 -8.61 1.40 2.91
C SER A 166 -8.97 2.19 1.66
N CYS A 167 -8.05 2.99 1.13
CA CYS A 167 -8.29 3.72 -0.10
C CYS A 167 -8.36 2.80 -1.32
N PRO A 168 -9.41 2.91 -2.17
CA PRO A 168 -9.52 2.12 -3.39
C PRO A 168 -8.46 2.51 -4.43
N THR A 169 -8.24 1.63 -5.42
CA THR A 169 -7.42 1.91 -6.61
C THR A 169 -7.80 3.24 -7.26
N GLY A 170 -6.81 4.01 -7.68
CA GLY A 170 -6.95 5.37 -8.20
C GLY A 170 -7.04 6.45 -7.12
N THR A 171 -7.00 6.09 -5.84
CA THR A 171 -7.04 7.03 -4.72
C THR A 171 -5.99 6.70 -3.67
N TYR A 172 -5.61 7.68 -2.85
CA TYR A 172 -4.60 7.54 -1.82
C TYR A 172 -5.03 8.23 -0.52
N SER A 173 -4.47 7.79 0.61
CA SER A 173 -4.65 8.48 1.89
C SER A 173 -3.62 9.59 2.03
N SER A 174 -4.09 10.80 2.38
CA SER A 174 -3.26 11.98 2.60
C SER A 174 -3.32 12.38 4.07
N THR A 175 -2.17 12.74 4.64
CA THR A 175 -2.08 13.29 6.01
C THR A 175 -2.81 14.62 6.18
N SER A 176 -3.11 15.32 5.08
CA SER A 176 -3.87 16.57 5.06
C SER A 176 -5.39 16.40 4.98
N SER A 177 -5.90 15.19 4.72
CA SER A 177 -7.33 14.89 4.64
C SER A 177 -7.62 13.54 5.32
N ALA A 178 -7.62 13.54 6.65
CA ALA A 178 -7.79 12.35 7.48
C ALA A 178 -9.16 11.64 7.35
N VAL A 179 -10.11 12.24 6.62
CA VAL A 179 -11.52 11.83 6.57
C VAL A 179 -11.91 11.16 5.25
N THR A 180 -11.14 11.30 4.17
CA THR A 180 -11.47 10.67 2.88
C THR A 180 -10.25 10.43 2.01
N CYS A 181 -10.33 9.45 1.13
CA CYS A 181 -9.32 9.19 0.11
C CYS A 181 -9.31 10.27 -0.98
N GLN A 182 -8.13 10.69 -1.38
CA GLN A 182 -7.93 11.65 -2.46
C GLN A 182 -7.66 10.92 -3.78
N ALA A 183 -8.26 11.39 -4.87
CA ALA A 183 -7.96 10.87 -6.20
C ALA A 183 -6.51 11.16 -6.59
N CYS A 184 -5.85 10.19 -7.26
CA CYS A 184 -4.56 10.46 -7.87
C CYS A 184 -4.70 11.61 -8.88
N PRO A 185 -3.81 12.61 -8.84
CA PRO A 185 -3.94 13.77 -9.70
C PRO A 185 -3.76 13.42 -11.18
N ARG A 186 -4.34 14.26 -12.04
CA ARG A 186 -4.07 14.22 -13.49
C ARG A 186 -2.56 14.35 -13.75
N GLY A 187 -2.09 13.70 -14.81
CA GLY A 187 -0.67 13.66 -15.16
C GLY A 187 -0.03 12.31 -14.88
N GLY A 188 1.25 12.27 -14.54
CA GLY A 188 2.03 11.05 -14.38
C GLY A 188 1.74 10.22 -13.14
N PHE A 189 0.51 10.16 -12.63
CA PHE A 189 0.20 9.48 -11.38
C PHE A 189 -0.92 8.46 -11.52
N TYR A 190 -0.74 7.27 -10.94
CA TYR A 190 -1.76 6.23 -10.87
C TYR A 190 -1.65 5.43 -9.57
N GLN A 191 -2.67 4.64 -9.23
CA GLN A 191 -2.70 3.80 -8.05
C GLN A 191 -3.46 2.51 -8.36
N ASP A 192 -2.75 1.39 -8.39
CA ASP A 192 -3.26 0.08 -8.78
C ASP A 192 -3.51 -0.87 -7.61
N GLN A 193 -3.26 -0.41 -6.40
CA GLN A 193 -3.44 -1.16 -5.16
C GLN A 193 -4.41 -0.45 -4.22
N VAL A 194 -5.10 -1.26 -3.42
CA VAL A 194 -5.91 -0.77 -2.30
C VAL A 194 -5.01 -0.52 -1.10
N GLY A 195 -5.21 0.62 -0.43
CA GLY A 195 -4.49 0.95 0.80
C GLY A 195 -3.00 1.21 0.61
N GLN A 196 -2.55 1.63 -0.59
CA GLN A 196 -1.13 1.90 -0.81
C GLN A 196 -0.70 3.18 -0.08
N TYR A 197 0.51 3.12 0.46
CA TYR A 197 1.23 4.20 1.11
C TYR A 197 2.64 4.30 0.51
N SER A 198 3.19 5.51 0.41
CA SER A 198 4.58 5.72 0.05
C SER A 198 5.35 6.22 1.28
N SER A 199 6.51 5.62 1.54
CA SER A 199 7.47 6.11 2.53
C SER A 199 8.21 7.38 2.07
N ASP A 200 8.02 7.79 0.81
CA ASP A 200 8.70 8.95 0.23
C ASP A 200 8.07 10.27 0.67
N ILE A 201 8.90 11.31 0.78
CA ILE A 201 8.60 12.65 1.31
C ILE A 201 7.55 13.41 0.45
N THR A 202 7.08 12.84 -0.66
CA THR A 202 6.07 13.49 -1.50
C THR A 202 4.67 13.33 -0.88
N PRO A 203 3.87 14.40 -0.78
CA PRO A 203 2.52 14.34 -0.19
C PRO A 203 1.49 13.53 -1.01
N ILE A 204 1.91 12.86 -2.09
CA ILE A 204 1.07 12.12 -3.02
C ILE A 204 1.53 10.68 -3.04
N ASN A 205 0.72 9.80 -2.46
CA ASN A 205 0.98 8.37 -2.36
C ASN A 205 0.45 7.61 -3.60
N CYS A 206 0.74 8.13 -4.79
CA CYS A 206 0.43 7.48 -6.07
C CYS A 206 1.72 7.05 -6.76
N LYS A 207 1.68 5.93 -7.47
CA LYS A 207 2.79 5.47 -8.32
C LYS A 207 2.97 6.43 -9.50
N ASN A 208 4.22 6.55 -9.95
CA ASN A 208 4.56 7.34 -11.12
C ASN A 208 4.37 6.50 -12.39
N CYS A 209 3.64 7.06 -13.36
CA CYS A 209 3.68 6.58 -14.74
C CYS A 209 5.13 6.65 -15.27
N THR A 210 5.50 5.75 -16.18
CA THR A 210 6.80 5.82 -16.86
C THR A 210 6.92 7.10 -17.70
N GLU A 211 8.14 7.46 -18.08
CA GLU A 211 8.39 8.61 -18.95
C GLU A 211 7.58 8.54 -20.25
N GLY A 212 7.08 9.68 -20.71
CA GLY A 212 6.33 9.78 -21.97
C GLY A 212 4.87 9.32 -21.93
N ILE A 213 4.35 8.92 -20.77
CA ILE A 213 2.94 8.57 -20.58
C ILE A 213 2.34 9.28 -19.34
N PHE A 214 1.03 9.52 -19.36
CA PHE A 214 0.30 10.22 -18.31
C PHE A 214 -1.19 9.83 -18.26
N VAL A 215 -1.87 10.11 -17.15
CA VAL A 215 -3.30 9.90 -16.95
C VAL A 215 -4.07 11.19 -17.24
N TRP A 216 -4.98 11.13 -18.21
CA TRP A 216 -5.75 12.29 -18.67
C TRP A 216 -6.76 12.79 -17.64
N GLU A 217 -7.68 11.94 -17.17
CA GLU A 217 -8.78 12.32 -16.27
C GLU A 217 -8.37 12.33 -14.78
N GLY A 218 -7.14 11.90 -14.48
CA GLY A 218 -6.72 11.58 -13.11
C GLY A 218 -7.35 10.26 -12.64
N SER A 219 -7.23 9.97 -11.35
CA SER A 219 -7.72 8.74 -10.71
C SER A 219 -7.28 7.45 -11.41
N GLY A 220 -6.08 7.42 -12.01
CA GLY A 220 -5.59 6.27 -12.77
C GLY A 220 -5.54 5.03 -11.88
N LYS A 221 -6.20 3.94 -12.29
CA LYS A 221 -6.42 2.74 -11.45
C LYS A 221 -5.44 1.62 -11.74
N ASP A 222 -4.63 1.75 -12.78
CA ASP A 222 -3.72 0.73 -13.26
C ASP A 222 -2.66 1.38 -14.18
N PRO A 223 -1.55 0.68 -14.50
CA PRO A 223 -0.57 1.17 -15.46
C PRO A 223 -1.14 1.46 -16.86
N LEU A 224 -2.25 0.81 -17.24
CA LEU A 224 -2.90 1.03 -18.55
C LEU A 224 -3.69 2.34 -18.59
N SER A 225 -3.96 2.95 -17.44
CA SER A 225 -4.53 4.27 -17.31
C SER A 225 -3.56 5.36 -17.79
N CYS A 226 -2.24 5.09 -17.74
CA CYS A 226 -1.22 5.96 -18.30
C CYS A 226 -1.20 5.84 -19.83
N LYS A 227 -1.57 6.90 -20.54
CA LYS A 227 -1.62 7.00 -22.01
C LYS A 227 -0.45 7.81 -22.54
N VAL A 228 -0.10 7.58 -23.80
CA VAL A 228 0.99 8.28 -24.49
C VAL A 228 0.77 9.77 -24.46
N CYS A 229 1.85 10.52 -24.19
CA CYS A 229 1.80 11.96 -24.20
C CYS A 229 1.46 12.53 -25.58
N PRO A 230 0.79 13.70 -25.63
CA PRO A 230 0.30 14.31 -26.87
C PRO A 230 1.43 14.66 -27.84
N THR A 231 1.08 14.93 -29.10
CA THR A 231 2.05 15.33 -30.14
C THR A 231 2.76 16.64 -29.76
N GLY A 232 4.01 16.81 -30.20
CA GLY A 232 4.81 18.01 -29.90
C GLY A 232 5.41 18.05 -28.49
N THR A 233 5.31 16.95 -27.73
CA THR A 233 5.84 16.85 -26.35
C THR A 233 7.11 15.99 -26.25
N ASN A 234 7.91 16.25 -25.21
CA ASN A 234 9.07 15.47 -24.81
C ASN A 234 8.64 14.17 -24.11
N LYS A 235 8.82 13.04 -24.79
CA LYS A 235 8.46 11.70 -24.29
C LYS A 235 9.54 11.04 -23.41
N ASN A 236 10.67 11.70 -23.19
CA ASN A 236 11.79 11.20 -22.37
C ASN A 236 11.79 11.82 -20.96
N ALA A 237 10.63 12.27 -20.48
CA ALA A 237 10.49 12.92 -19.20
C ALA A 237 9.22 12.47 -18.49
N PHE A 238 9.28 12.50 -17.16
CA PHE A 238 8.12 12.27 -16.31
C PHE A 238 7.12 13.44 -16.44
N ALA A 239 5.85 13.11 -16.67
CA ALA A 239 4.81 14.12 -16.94
C ALA A 239 4.41 14.95 -15.70
N GLY A 240 4.64 14.45 -14.48
CA GLY A 240 4.28 15.18 -13.25
C GLY A 240 2.79 15.50 -13.20
N PHE A 241 2.41 16.72 -12.83
CA PHE A 241 0.99 17.10 -12.71
C PHE A 241 0.34 17.52 -14.03
N ARG A 242 1.00 17.33 -15.17
CA ARG A 242 0.59 17.82 -16.50
C ARG A 242 0.69 16.68 -17.51
N ALA A 243 0.31 16.90 -18.77
CA ALA A 243 0.85 16.08 -19.85
C ALA A 243 2.34 16.43 -20.04
N CYS A 244 3.09 15.61 -20.77
CA CYS A 244 4.52 15.85 -21.01
C CYS A 244 4.81 17.29 -21.48
N PHE A 245 6.00 17.78 -21.13
CA PHE A 245 6.47 19.11 -21.52
C PHE A 245 6.54 19.25 -23.04
N CYS A 246 6.29 20.44 -23.57
CA CYS A 246 6.47 20.72 -24.98
C CYS A 246 7.95 20.60 -25.37
N LEU A 247 8.20 20.22 -26.62
CA LEU A 247 9.54 20.30 -27.20
C LEU A 247 9.99 21.76 -27.32
N GLU A 248 11.30 21.97 -27.52
CA GLU A 248 11.83 23.30 -27.80
C GLU A 248 11.15 23.90 -29.05
N ASN A 249 10.77 25.18 -28.98
CA ASN A 249 9.97 25.88 -30.00
C ASN A 249 8.56 25.32 -30.21
N TYR A 250 7.99 24.64 -29.23
CA TYR A 250 6.58 24.29 -29.18
C TYR A 250 5.90 24.97 -27.98
N PHE A 251 4.59 25.21 -28.08
CA PHE A 251 3.78 25.76 -26.99
C PHE A 251 2.41 25.08 -26.93
N ARG A 252 1.70 25.24 -25.82
CA ARG A 252 0.30 24.83 -25.66
C ARG A 252 -0.48 25.85 -24.83
N ARG A 253 -1.81 25.74 -24.87
CA ARG A 253 -2.73 26.60 -24.09
C ARG A 253 -3.24 25.90 -22.84
N ASP A 254 -3.48 24.60 -22.93
CA ASP A 254 -3.80 23.74 -21.80
C ASP A 254 -2.63 22.81 -21.52
N ARG A 255 -2.30 22.64 -20.25
CA ARG A 255 -1.21 21.77 -19.78
C ARG A 255 -1.40 20.27 -20.08
N PHE A 256 -2.57 19.86 -20.59
CA PHE A 256 -2.87 18.49 -20.98
C PHE A 256 -3.01 18.29 -22.49
N ASP A 257 -3.07 19.36 -23.28
CA ASP A 257 -3.25 19.30 -24.73
C ASP A 257 -1.94 19.04 -25.49
N GLU A 258 -2.10 18.85 -26.81
CA GLU A 258 -1.01 18.83 -27.79
C GLU A 258 -0.24 20.15 -27.80
N CYS A 259 1.06 20.06 -28.13
CA CYS A 259 1.86 21.24 -28.37
C CYS A 259 1.94 21.54 -29.86
N GLU A 260 1.79 22.82 -30.18
CA GLU A 260 1.87 23.37 -31.53
C GLU A 260 3.22 24.06 -31.73
N LEU A 261 3.67 24.13 -32.98
CA LEU A 261 4.90 24.85 -33.34
C LEU A 261 4.76 26.33 -32.99
N CYS A 262 5.78 26.89 -32.32
CA CYS A 262 5.84 28.29 -31.99
C CYS A 262 5.81 29.16 -33.25
N PRO A 263 4.93 30.17 -33.33
CA PRO A 263 4.91 31.10 -34.46
C PRO A 263 6.26 31.79 -34.64
N GLN A 264 6.71 31.96 -35.89
CA GLN A 264 8.01 32.57 -36.18
C GLN A 264 8.06 34.08 -35.93
N GLU A 265 6.90 34.74 -35.83
CA GLU A 265 6.81 36.19 -35.63
C GLU A 265 5.85 36.52 -34.47
N GLY A 266 6.25 37.47 -33.63
CA GLY A 266 5.38 38.14 -32.66
C GLY A 266 5.18 37.43 -31.31
N VAL A 267 5.73 36.23 -31.09
CA VAL A 267 5.57 35.48 -29.83
C VAL A 267 6.86 34.76 -29.47
N GLN A 268 7.21 34.71 -28.18
CA GLN A 268 8.36 33.93 -27.67
C GLN A 268 7.84 32.79 -26.78
N CYS A 269 7.84 31.57 -27.31
CA CYS A 269 7.41 30.41 -26.53
C CYS A 269 8.52 29.95 -25.56
N LYS A 270 8.21 29.90 -24.26
CA LYS A 270 9.09 29.37 -23.20
C LYS A 270 8.30 28.54 -22.20
N ASP A 271 8.93 27.51 -21.66
CA ASP A 271 8.40 26.70 -20.54
C ASP A 271 6.98 26.12 -20.76
N ASP A 272 6.72 25.62 -21.99
CA ASP A 272 5.42 25.11 -22.51
C ASP A 272 4.41 26.16 -23.00
N TYR A 273 4.63 27.45 -22.75
CA TYR A 273 3.61 28.49 -22.98
C TYR A 273 4.12 29.64 -23.86
N MET A 274 3.18 30.43 -24.38
CA MET A 274 3.45 31.70 -25.09
C MET A 274 3.80 32.84 -24.13
#